data_AF-A0AAN6L714-F1
#
_entry.id   AF-A0AAN6L714-F1
#
_cell.length_a   1.000
_cell.length_b   1.000
_cell.length_c   1.000
_cell.angle_alpha   90.00
_cell.angle_beta   90.00
_cell.angle_gamma   90.00
#
_symmetry.space_group_name_H-M   'P 1'
#
loop_
_entity.id
_entity.type
_entity.pdbx_description
1 polymer ?
#
loop_
_entity_poly.entity_id
_entity_poly.type
_entity_poly.pdbx_seq_one_letter_code
_entity_poly.pdbx_strand_id
1 'polypeptide(L)'
;MAKQVQDFQSYPMDFNTPIPADFVRGKTILLTGGASGFGARFFSRWASQGATVIIGDINTAAGTALVARVREETKNPNLHFLPLDVTSWPSQVEFFREAAKLSPHGGIDTVVANAGINKLDESRGFETPTIDYQTHPNPPAPSFTTIDVNLTGTLYTVHLALSYLPKNPGSTRCSVNPSSEVAERDRHILLLGSIAGMIPLTSQIPYCISKHGVMGLFRTLRNTAPISLGIRVNMLCPYFVDTPILGTPGKVFMSGVALADIEHVIDAGSRFVADPRCVGRSVAIAPKLRVRSPLSGGGDGIVAERIPGMGGSSGVPDDADIYDLTPAGNPGGVQREVRDIAIWEVYVHDADEMEMFGRRMVNILLATTRIRGWVMFVVDLMTGFGEILTKMCGDDGKGKGKKKEC
;
A
#
# COMPACT_ATOMS: atom_id res chain seq x y z
N MET A 1 -32.86 16.63 2.05
CA MET A 1 -32.85 15.15 2.00
C MET A 1 -31.43 14.67 1.62
N ALA A 2 -30.43 15.05 2.44
CA ALA A 2 -29.03 14.66 2.26
C ALA A 2 -28.58 14.01 3.57
N LYS A 3 -29.08 12.81 3.84
CA LYS A 3 -28.41 11.94 4.82
C LYS A 3 -27.12 11.51 4.15
N GLN A 4 -26.00 11.81 4.81
CA GLN A 4 -24.68 11.22 4.55
C GLN A 4 -24.84 9.83 3.92
N VAL A 5 -24.20 9.59 2.78
CA VAL A 5 -23.77 8.24 2.44
C VAL A 5 -22.94 7.81 3.64
N GLN A 6 -23.57 7.07 4.55
CA GLN A 6 -22.89 6.52 5.70
C GLN A 6 -21.93 5.50 5.09
N ASP A 7 -20.64 5.84 5.02
CA ASP A 7 -19.59 4.92 4.59
C ASP A 7 -19.87 3.55 5.22
N PHE A 8 -19.92 2.47 4.42
CA PHE A 8 -20.23 1.13 4.94
C PHE A 8 -19.00 0.60 5.68
N GLN A 9 -18.77 1.18 6.84
CA GLN A 9 -17.58 1.05 7.66
C GLN A 9 -18.04 0.78 9.09
N SER A 10 -17.38 -0.18 9.73
CA SER A 10 -17.58 -0.56 11.14
C SER A 10 -17.22 0.58 12.11
N TYR A 11 -17.13 0.37 13.43
CA TYR A 11 -16.55 1.34 14.38
C TYR A 11 -15.01 1.20 14.44
N PRO A 12 -14.26 2.23 14.91
CA PRO A 12 -12.81 2.14 15.05
C PRO A 12 -12.42 0.95 15.92
N MET A 13 -11.35 0.26 15.55
CA MET A 13 -10.92 -0.97 16.21
C MET A 13 -9.72 -0.71 17.13
N ASP A 14 -9.75 -1.26 18.34
CA ASP A 14 -8.57 -1.29 19.20
C ASP A 14 -7.68 -2.49 18.86
N PHE A 15 -6.54 -2.20 18.24
CA PHE A 15 -5.52 -3.19 17.87
C PHE A 15 -4.61 -3.61 19.02
N ASN A 16 -4.72 -2.98 20.20
CA ASN A 16 -3.96 -3.39 21.40
C ASN A 16 -4.67 -4.48 22.19
N THR A 17 -5.94 -4.74 21.89
CA THR A 17 -6.68 -5.84 22.52
C THR A 17 -6.17 -7.19 22.00
N PRO A 18 -5.79 -8.14 22.89
CA PRO A 18 -5.36 -9.47 22.48
C PRO A 18 -6.39 -10.20 21.63
N ILE A 19 -5.92 -10.93 20.61
CA ILE A 19 -6.77 -11.77 19.77
C ILE A 19 -6.89 -13.16 20.44
N PRO A 20 -8.08 -13.74 20.60
CA PRO A 20 -8.26 -15.08 21.18
C PRO A 20 -7.40 -16.13 20.46
N ALA A 21 -6.79 -17.08 21.16
CA ALA A 21 -5.78 -17.97 20.57
C ALA A 21 -6.31 -18.92 19.46
N ASP A 22 -7.61 -19.16 19.39
CA ASP A 22 -8.26 -20.10 18.47
C ASP A 22 -9.27 -19.43 17.53
N PHE A 23 -9.16 -18.13 17.34
CA PHE A 23 -10.14 -17.31 16.63
C PHE A 23 -10.39 -17.71 15.16
N VAL A 24 -9.42 -18.36 14.52
CA VAL A 24 -9.51 -18.86 13.13
C VAL A 24 -9.86 -20.34 13.06
N ARG A 25 -10.05 -21.01 14.20
CA ARG A 25 -10.33 -22.45 14.22
C ARG A 25 -11.56 -22.75 13.36
N GLY A 26 -11.42 -23.74 12.48
CA GLY A 26 -12.50 -24.15 11.58
C GLY A 26 -12.74 -23.22 10.39
N LYS A 27 -12.05 -22.06 10.29
CA LYS A 27 -12.08 -21.22 9.09
C LYS A 27 -11.12 -21.76 8.03
N THR A 28 -11.52 -21.65 6.76
CA THR A 28 -10.66 -21.88 5.60
C THR A 28 -10.14 -20.56 5.04
N ILE A 29 -8.83 -20.38 5.03
CA ILE A 29 -8.12 -19.19 4.59
C ILE A 29 -7.29 -19.51 3.34
N LEU A 30 -7.56 -18.78 2.26
CA LEU A 30 -6.82 -18.87 1.00
C LEU A 30 -5.86 -17.68 0.88
N LEU A 31 -4.57 -17.93 0.65
CA LEU A 31 -3.53 -16.91 0.71
C LEU A 31 -2.59 -16.99 -0.51
N THR A 32 -2.48 -15.90 -1.29
CA THR A 32 -1.54 -15.81 -2.41
C THR A 32 -0.17 -15.28 -1.94
N GLY A 33 0.92 -15.68 -2.60
CA GLY A 33 2.29 -15.30 -2.19
C GLY A 33 2.66 -15.84 -0.81
N GLY A 34 2.19 -17.05 -0.48
CA GLY A 34 2.27 -17.60 0.87
C GLY A 34 3.61 -18.26 1.23
N ALA A 35 4.55 -18.40 0.30
CA ALA A 35 5.81 -19.12 0.55
C ALA A 35 6.90 -18.28 1.23
N SER A 36 6.74 -16.96 1.34
CA SER A 36 7.75 -16.07 1.93
C SER A 36 7.15 -14.83 2.60
N GLY A 37 8.01 -14.03 3.24
CA GLY A 37 7.66 -12.72 3.80
C GLY A 37 6.45 -12.75 4.73
N PHE A 38 5.52 -11.80 4.53
CA PHE A 38 4.26 -11.74 5.28
C PHE A 38 3.43 -13.01 5.12
N GLY A 39 3.35 -13.55 3.90
CA GLY A 39 2.54 -14.72 3.59
C GLY A 39 2.95 -15.94 4.42
N ALA A 40 4.25 -16.23 4.51
CA ALA A 40 4.77 -17.35 5.31
C ALA A 40 4.52 -17.18 6.81
N ARG A 41 4.59 -15.94 7.32
CA ARG A 41 4.34 -15.64 8.74
C ARG A 41 2.85 -15.73 9.07
N PHE A 42 1.98 -15.19 8.22
CA PHE A 42 0.53 -15.38 8.33
C PHE A 42 0.14 -16.85 8.31
N PHE A 43 0.68 -17.61 7.34
CA PHE A 43 0.46 -19.05 7.24
C PHE A 43 0.84 -19.78 8.53
N SER A 44 2.05 -19.55 9.05
CA SER A 44 2.53 -20.19 10.27
C SER A 44 1.69 -19.80 11.50
N ARG A 45 1.30 -18.53 11.62
CA ARG A 45 0.46 -18.03 12.72
C ARG A 45 -0.93 -18.68 12.69
N TRP A 46 -1.64 -18.60 11.58
CA TRP A 46 -3.01 -19.13 11.48
C TRP A 46 -3.04 -20.66 11.54
N ALA A 47 -1.99 -21.34 11.05
CA ALA A 47 -1.82 -22.77 11.20
C ALA A 47 -1.78 -23.20 12.67
N SER A 48 -0.97 -22.51 13.49
CA SER A 48 -0.85 -22.78 14.94
C SER A 48 -2.14 -22.53 15.72
N GLN A 49 -3.06 -21.73 15.15
CA GLN A 49 -4.35 -21.38 15.73
C GLN A 49 -5.50 -22.28 15.24
N GLY A 50 -5.18 -23.32 14.46
CA GLY A 50 -6.14 -24.35 14.04
C GLY A 50 -6.97 -24.01 12.81
N ALA A 51 -6.56 -23.03 12.01
CA ALA A 51 -7.19 -22.77 10.71
C ALA A 51 -6.85 -23.87 9.69
N THR A 52 -7.71 -23.99 8.68
CA THR A 52 -7.35 -24.59 7.39
C THR A 52 -6.71 -23.49 6.56
N VAL A 53 -5.43 -23.61 6.20
CA VAL A 53 -4.73 -22.58 5.42
C VAL A 53 -4.16 -23.18 4.14
N ILE A 54 -4.61 -22.65 3.00
CA ILE A 54 -4.11 -23.03 1.68
C ILE A 54 -3.31 -21.86 1.11
N ILE A 55 -2.03 -22.10 0.85
CA ILE A 55 -1.13 -21.11 0.26
C ILE A 55 -0.85 -21.41 -1.22
N GLY A 56 -0.83 -20.34 -2.01
CA GLY A 56 -0.41 -20.36 -3.41
C GLY A 56 0.85 -19.53 -3.60
N ASP A 57 1.83 -20.06 -4.33
CA ASP A 57 3.05 -19.33 -4.70
C ASP A 57 3.67 -19.91 -5.98
N ILE A 58 4.46 -19.09 -6.69
CA ILE A 58 5.23 -19.53 -7.85
C ILE A 58 6.46 -20.33 -7.41
N ASN A 59 6.98 -20.07 -6.20
CA ASN A 59 8.09 -20.82 -5.62
C ASN A 59 7.59 -22.12 -4.96
N THR A 60 7.45 -23.16 -5.77
CA THR A 60 6.94 -24.47 -5.34
C THR A 60 7.82 -25.13 -4.29
N ALA A 61 9.14 -25.08 -4.44
CA ALA A 61 10.07 -25.68 -3.49
C ALA A 61 9.94 -25.05 -2.09
N ALA A 62 9.93 -23.71 -2.00
CA ALA A 62 9.78 -23.01 -0.72
C ALA A 62 8.41 -23.25 -0.10
N GLY A 63 7.34 -23.21 -0.90
CA GLY A 63 5.97 -23.45 -0.43
C GLY A 63 5.76 -24.85 0.12
N THR A 64 6.21 -25.89 -0.61
CA THR A 64 6.13 -27.28 -0.15
C THR A 64 6.92 -27.51 1.12
N ALA A 65 8.16 -27.00 1.20
CA ALA A 65 9.00 -27.12 2.39
C ALA A 65 8.37 -26.42 3.62
N LEU A 66 7.79 -25.23 3.41
CA LEU A 66 7.11 -24.47 4.46
C LEU A 66 5.92 -25.26 5.02
N VAL A 67 5.03 -25.77 4.16
CA VAL A 67 3.87 -26.55 4.60
C VAL A 67 4.28 -27.80 5.36
N ALA A 68 5.27 -28.55 4.85
CA ALA A 68 5.75 -29.76 5.52
C ALA A 68 6.28 -29.45 6.93
N ARG A 69 7.11 -28.41 7.07
CA ARG A 69 7.65 -27.99 8.35
C ARG A 69 6.57 -27.55 9.33
N VAL A 70 5.64 -26.68 8.90
CA VAL A 70 4.59 -26.14 9.80
C VAL A 70 3.58 -27.22 10.19
N ARG A 71 3.26 -28.17 9.30
CA ARG A 71 2.45 -29.36 9.67
C ARG A 71 3.11 -30.16 10.78
N GLU A 72 4.42 -30.36 10.69
CA GLU A 72 5.17 -31.09 11.71
C GLU A 72 5.21 -30.34 13.05
N GLU A 73 5.39 -29.02 13.03
CA GLU A 73 5.42 -28.15 14.21
C GLU A 73 4.04 -28.05 14.89
N THR A 74 2.96 -27.91 14.12
CA THR A 74 1.61 -27.61 14.64
C THR A 74 0.71 -28.85 14.79
N LYS A 75 1.10 -29.98 14.18
CA LYS A 75 0.27 -31.19 14.03
C LYS A 75 -1.09 -30.93 13.35
N ASN A 76 -1.22 -29.83 12.62
CA ASN A 76 -2.44 -29.49 11.88
C ASN A 76 -2.40 -30.11 10.47
N PRO A 77 -3.31 -31.05 10.13
CA PRO A 77 -3.31 -31.70 8.82
C PRO A 77 -3.88 -30.82 7.70
N ASN A 78 -4.58 -29.74 8.03
CA ASN A 78 -5.38 -28.92 7.09
C ASN A 78 -4.58 -27.76 6.47
N LEU A 79 -3.28 -27.95 6.27
CA LEU A 79 -2.38 -26.94 5.74
C LEU A 79 -1.93 -27.35 4.35
N HIS A 80 -2.13 -26.55 3.31
CA HIS A 80 -1.87 -27.01 1.94
C HIS A 80 -1.06 -26.01 1.12
N PHE A 81 -0.24 -26.52 0.22
CA PHE A 81 0.44 -25.75 -0.81
C PHE A 81 -0.12 -26.14 -2.18
N LEU A 82 -0.38 -25.14 -3.02
CA LEU A 82 -0.74 -25.32 -4.43
C LEU A 82 0.15 -24.39 -5.27
N PRO A 83 0.74 -24.86 -6.39
CA PRO A 83 1.44 -23.97 -7.32
C PRO A 83 0.51 -22.88 -7.84
N LEU A 84 0.96 -21.63 -7.82
CA LEU A 84 0.17 -20.50 -8.29
C LEU A 84 1.05 -19.45 -8.95
N ASP A 85 0.78 -19.20 -10.23
CA ASP A 85 1.19 -17.96 -10.89
C ASP A 85 -0.01 -17.01 -10.91
N VAL A 86 0.06 -15.95 -10.10
CA VAL A 86 -1.03 -14.98 -9.97
C VAL A 86 -1.31 -14.19 -11.25
N THR A 87 -0.36 -14.12 -12.17
CA THR A 87 -0.51 -13.44 -13.48
C THR A 87 -1.25 -14.31 -14.50
N SER A 88 -1.38 -15.61 -14.24
CA SER A 88 -2.04 -16.58 -15.10
C SER A 88 -3.48 -16.83 -14.65
N TRP A 89 -4.45 -16.42 -15.47
CA TRP A 89 -5.87 -16.66 -15.21
C TRP A 89 -6.21 -18.15 -15.02
N PRO A 90 -5.76 -19.09 -15.87
CA PRO A 90 -5.98 -20.52 -15.63
C PRO A 90 -5.41 -21.02 -14.31
N SER A 91 -4.21 -20.55 -13.92
CA SER A 91 -3.58 -20.92 -12.64
C SER A 91 -4.41 -20.44 -11.45
N GLN A 92 -4.92 -19.21 -11.50
CA GLN A 92 -5.83 -18.64 -10.50
C GLN A 92 -7.14 -19.45 -10.37
N VAL A 93 -7.76 -19.80 -11.51
CA VAL A 93 -9.00 -20.59 -11.53
C VAL A 93 -8.79 -21.97 -10.89
N GLU A 94 -7.69 -22.65 -11.25
CA GLU A 94 -7.33 -23.94 -10.67
C GLU A 94 -7.06 -23.84 -9.17
N PHE A 95 -6.30 -22.83 -8.74
CA PHE A 95 -5.98 -22.61 -7.33
C PHE A 95 -7.23 -22.48 -6.46
N PHE A 96 -8.21 -21.65 -6.87
CA PHE A 96 -9.47 -21.51 -6.13
C PHE A 96 -10.30 -22.80 -6.11
N ARG A 97 -10.34 -23.52 -7.24
CA ARG A 97 -11.09 -24.77 -7.37
C ARG A 97 -10.52 -25.85 -6.44
N GLU A 98 -9.20 -26.05 -6.45
CA GLU A 98 -8.56 -27.05 -5.62
C GLU A 98 -8.59 -26.66 -4.14
N ALA A 99 -8.42 -25.37 -3.81
CA ALA A 99 -8.55 -24.88 -2.44
C ALA A 99 -9.93 -25.17 -1.83
N ALA A 100 -11.01 -24.95 -2.58
CA ALA A 100 -12.36 -25.25 -2.11
C ALA A 100 -12.57 -26.76 -1.84
N LYS A 101 -11.95 -27.65 -2.64
CA LYS A 101 -12.00 -29.11 -2.42
C LYS A 101 -11.23 -29.56 -1.18
N LEU A 102 -10.10 -28.91 -0.89
CA LEU A 102 -9.26 -29.21 0.26
C LEU A 102 -9.86 -28.70 1.58
N SER A 103 -10.83 -27.78 1.51
CA SER A 103 -11.55 -27.30 2.68
C SER A 103 -12.42 -28.41 3.29
N PRO A 104 -12.37 -28.64 4.62
CA PRO A 104 -13.23 -29.61 5.31
C PRO A 104 -14.74 -29.38 5.09
N HIS A 105 -15.15 -28.14 4.82
CA HIS A 105 -16.55 -27.75 4.59
C HIS A 105 -16.82 -27.36 3.13
N GLY A 106 -15.90 -27.62 2.21
CA GLY A 106 -16.09 -27.40 0.77
C GLY A 106 -16.18 -25.93 0.35
N GLY A 107 -15.64 -25.00 1.13
CA GLY A 107 -15.76 -23.56 0.88
C GLY A 107 -14.57 -22.73 1.40
N ILE A 108 -14.61 -21.42 1.19
CA ILE A 108 -13.53 -20.49 1.59
C ILE A 108 -14.17 -19.35 2.38
N ASP A 109 -13.65 -19.08 3.58
CA ASP A 109 -14.13 -17.99 4.45
C ASP A 109 -13.39 -16.68 4.19
N THR A 110 -12.07 -16.77 4.00
CA THR A 110 -11.21 -15.60 3.80
C THR A 110 -10.28 -15.80 2.62
N VAL A 111 -10.21 -14.80 1.74
CA VAL A 111 -9.19 -14.71 0.68
C VAL A 111 -8.25 -13.56 1.00
N VAL A 112 -6.95 -13.84 0.99
CA VAL A 112 -5.89 -12.87 1.27
C VAL A 112 -5.06 -12.66 0.01
N ALA A 113 -5.25 -11.51 -0.63
CA ALA A 113 -4.49 -11.10 -1.82
C ALA A 113 -3.17 -10.47 -1.38
N ASN A 114 -2.17 -11.32 -1.14
CA ASN A 114 -0.88 -10.96 -0.54
C ASN A 114 0.30 -10.98 -1.54
N ALA A 115 0.20 -11.75 -2.63
CA ALA A 115 1.28 -11.82 -3.62
C ALA A 115 1.71 -10.43 -4.10
N GLY A 116 3.02 -10.18 -4.10
CA GLY A 116 3.58 -8.92 -4.56
C GLY A 116 5.09 -8.94 -4.68
N ILE A 117 5.61 -8.14 -5.61
CA ILE A 117 7.02 -7.95 -5.89
C ILE A 117 7.34 -6.45 -6.02
N ASN A 118 8.63 -6.12 -5.99
CA ASN A 118 9.12 -4.79 -6.34
C ASN A 118 10.44 -4.94 -7.11
N LYS A 119 10.39 -4.71 -8.42
CA LYS A 119 11.56 -4.85 -9.30
C LYS A 119 12.20 -3.49 -9.54
N LEU A 120 13.30 -3.22 -8.83
CA LEU A 120 14.02 -1.94 -8.89
C LEU A 120 14.64 -1.68 -10.28
N ASP A 121 14.99 -2.73 -11.01
CA ASP A 121 15.45 -2.67 -12.40
C ASP A 121 14.36 -2.14 -13.34
N GLU A 122 13.10 -2.55 -13.16
CA GLU A 122 11.96 -2.00 -13.93
C GLU A 122 11.79 -0.50 -13.68
N SER A 123 11.88 -0.10 -12.42
CA SER A 123 11.72 1.30 -12.02
C SER A 123 12.84 2.18 -12.57
N ARG A 124 14.10 1.72 -12.47
CA ARG A 124 15.27 2.43 -13.01
C ARG A 124 15.23 2.54 -14.53
N GLY A 125 14.90 1.45 -15.23
CA GLY A 125 14.79 1.46 -16.69
C GLY A 125 13.69 2.39 -17.20
N PHE A 126 12.61 2.57 -16.42
CA PHE A 126 11.55 3.52 -16.75
C PHE A 126 11.94 4.98 -16.51
N GLU A 127 12.56 5.29 -15.36
CA GLU A 127 12.97 6.67 -15.01
C GLU A 127 14.20 7.15 -15.77
N THR A 128 15.09 6.23 -16.15
CA THR A 128 16.32 6.53 -16.89
C THR A 128 16.51 5.49 -17.98
N PRO A 129 15.79 5.64 -19.13
CA PRO A 129 15.94 4.73 -20.25
C PRO A 129 17.39 4.76 -20.77
N THR A 130 18.04 3.60 -20.78
CA THR A 130 19.44 3.45 -21.24
C THR A 130 19.54 3.06 -22.73
N ILE A 131 18.42 2.70 -23.36
CA ILE A 131 18.38 2.26 -24.75
C ILE A 131 18.40 3.49 -25.65
N ASP A 132 19.37 3.54 -26.57
CA ASP A 132 19.37 4.54 -27.63
C ASP A 132 18.41 4.13 -28.76
N TYR A 133 17.24 4.76 -28.76
CA TYR A 133 16.19 4.54 -29.74
C TYR A 133 16.58 4.99 -31.16
N GLN A 134 17.65 5.77 -31.33
CA GLN A 134 18.13 6.18 -32.65
C GLN A 134 18.99 5.09 -33.30
N THR A 135 19.66 4.25 -32.51
CA THR A 135 20.55 3.19 -33.00
C THR A 135 19.95 1.79 -32.85
N HIS A 136 18.83 1.64 -32.15
CA HIS A 136 18.06 0.41 -32.04
C HIS A 136 16.78 0.45 -32.88
N PRO A 137 16.72 -0.22 -34.06
CA PRO A 137 15.55 -0.16 -34.95
C PRO A 137 14.30 -0.85 -34.38
N ASN A 138 14.46 -1.76 -33.42
CA ASN A 138 13.36 -2.45 -32.72
C ASN A 138 13.68 -2.56 -31.22
N PRO A 139 13.57 -1.46 -30.45
CA PRO A 139 13.86 -1.49 -29.03
C PRO A 139 12.75 -2.27 -28.29
N PRO A 140 13.10 -3.06 -27.25
CA PRO A 140 12.13 -3.80 -26.47
C PRO A 140 11.20 -2.87 -25.70
N ALA A 141 9.96 -3.30 -25.48
CA ALA A 141 9.05 -2.63 -24.56
C ALA A 141 9.58 -2.71 -23.11
N PRO A 142 9.33 -1.69 -22.27
CA PRO A 142 9.65 -1.78 -20.85
C PRO A 142 8.86 -2.91 -20.18
N SER A 143 9.45 -3.53 -19.16
CA SER A 143 8.79 -4.56 -18.38
C SER A 143 7.88 -3.95 -17.31
N PHE A 144 6.68 -4.52 -17.15
CA PHE A 144 5.70 -4.13 -16.14
C PHE A 144 5.29 -5.32 -15.25
N THR A 145 6.19 -6.27 -15.02
CA THR A 145 5.88 -7.46 -14.20
C THR A 145 5.43 -7.07 -12.80
N THR A 146 5.96 -5.98 -12.22
CA THR A 146 5.46 -5.44 -10.95
C THR A 146 3.96 -5.09 -11.00
N ILE A 147 3.48 -4.50 -12.09
CA ILE A 147 2.04 -4.18 -12.27
C ILE A 147 1.25 -5.47 -12.47
N ASP A 148 1.74 -6.39 -13.31
CA ASP A 148 1.07 -7.65 -13.60
C ASP A 148 0.85 -8.49 -12.33
N VAL A 149 1.87 -8.60 -11.48
CA VAL A 149 1.78 -9.36 -10.22
C VAL A 149 0.95 -8.60 -9.19
N ASN A 150 1.28 -7.34 -8.91
CA ASN A 150 0.73 -6.62 -7.76
C ASN A 150 -0.69 -6.11 -7.98
N LEU A 151 -1.06 -5.81 -9.24
CA LEU A 151 -2.36 -5.25 -9.58
C LEU A 151 -3.21 -6.25 -10.37
N THR A 152 -2.77 -6.69 -11.54
CA THR A 152 -3.56 -7.61 -12.38
C THR A 152 -3.84 -8.92 -11.65
N GLY A 153 -2.82 -9.52 -11.03
CA GLY A 153 -2.98 -10.74 -10.23
C GLY A 153 -3.86 -10.54 -9.00
N THR A 154 -3.79 -9.38 -8.34
CA THR A 154 -4.71 -9.01 -7.26
C THR A 154 -6.16 -8.92 -7.77
N LEU A 155 -6.39 -8.30 -8.92
CA LEU A 155 -7.72 -8.18 -9.52
C LEU A 155 -8.31 -9.56 -9.88
N TYR A 156 -7.51 -10.48 -10.43
CA TYR A 156 -7.95 -11.85 -10.66
C TYR A 156 -8.32 -12.58 -9.37
N THR A 157 -7.47 -12.47 -8.35
CA THR A 157 -7.72 -13.07 -7.02
C THR A 157 -9.03 -12.55 -6.44
N VAL A 158 -9.23 -11.23 -6.47
CA VAL A 158 -10.43 -10.58 -5.94
C VAL A 158 -11.67 -10.95 -6.76
N HIS A 159 -11.58 -10.96 -8.09
CA HIS A 159 -12.69 -11.34 -8.95
C HIS A 159 -13.18 -12.78 -8.66
N LEU A 160 -12.25 -13.73 -8.48
CA LEU A 160 -12.60 -15.09 -8.06
C LEU A 160 -13.18 -15.12 -6.65
N ALA A 161 -12.60 -14.37 -5.70
CA ALA A 161 -13.13 -14.27 -4.34
C ALA A 161 -14.59 -13.79 -4.31
N LEU A 162 -14.95 -12.80 -5.13
CA LEU A 162 -16.32 -12.29 -5.26
C LEU A 162 -17.30 -13.37 -5.77
N SER A 163 -16.83 -14.39 -6.48
CA SER A 163 -17.67 -15.51 -6.95
C SER A 163 -17.76 -16.66 -5.94
N TYR A 164 -16.66 -16.97 -5.25
CA TYR A 164 -16.57 -18.12 -4.32
C TYR A 164 -17.13 -17.81 -2.93
N LEU A 165 -16.79 -16.65 -2.36
CA LEU A 165 -17.18 -16.30 -0.98
C LEU A 165 -18.71 -16.29 -0.75
N PRO A 166 -19.56 -15.80 -1.68
CA PRO A 166 -21.01 -15.84 -1.48
C PRO A 166 -21.62 -17.24 -1.47
N LYS A 167 -20.91 -18.21 -2.06
CA LYS A 167 -21.32 -19.63 -2.18
C LYS A 167 -20.76 -20.49 -1.04
N ASN A 168 -19.99 -19.91 -0.13
CA ASN A 168 -19.35 -20.62 0.97
C ASN A 168 -20.41 -21.20 1.94
N PRO A 169 -20.49 -22.54 2.11
CA PRO A 169 -21.49 -23.18 2.97
C PRO A 169 -21.38 -22.76 4.43
N GLY A 170 -22.51 -22.41 5.04
CA GLY A 170 -22.59 -22.00 6.44
C GLY A 170 -22.01 -20.62 6.74
N SER A 171 -21.65 -19.83 5.72
CA SER A 171 -21.12 -18.48 5.92
C SER A 171 -22.22 -17.43 6.07
N THR A 172 -22.03 -16.53 7.04
CA THR A 172 -22.92 -15.41 7.30
C THR A 172 -22.45 -14.16 6.54
N ARG A 173 -23.41 -13.34 6.10
CA ARG A 173 -23.11 -12.02 5.50
C ARG A 173 -22.53 -11.09 6.57
N CYS A 174 -21.55 -10.27 6.20
CA CYS A 174 -21.02 -9.28 7.15
C CYS A 174 -22.09 -8.24 7.55
N SER A 175 -21.95 -7.69 8.76
CA SER A 175 -22.80 -6.62 9.29
C SER A 175 -21.95 -5.50 9.86
N VAL A 176 -22.35 -4.25 9.61
CA VAL A 176 -21.78 -3.07 10.26
C VAL A 176 -22.54 -2.68 11.53
N ASN A 177 -23.66 -3.34 11.82
CA ASN A 177 -24.41 -3.11 13.05
C ASN A 177 -23.65 -3.76 14.22
N PRO A 178 -23.17 -2.98 15.21
CA PRO A 178 -22.39 -3.51 16.33
C PRO A 178 -23.20 -4.46 17.23
N SER A 179 -24.54 -4.40 17.17
CA SER A 179 -25.44 -5.27 17.91
C SER A 179 -25.75 -6.58 17.20
N SER A 180 -25.23 -6.79 15.98
CA SER A 180 -25.37 -8.07 15.28
C SER A 180 -24.58 -9.16 16.00
N GLU A 181 -25.14 -10.37 16.02
CA GLU A 181 -24.42 -11.55 16.51
C GLU A 181 -23.10 -11.73 15.74
N VAL A 182 -22.05 -12.08 16.49
CA VAL A 182 -20.72 -12.32 15.93
C VAL A 182 -20.76 -13.64 15.17
N ALA A 183 -20.71 -13.56 13.84
CA ALA A 183 -20.69 -14.75 12.99
C ALA A 183 -19.43 -15.58 13.23
N GLU A 184 -19.61 -16.88 13.50
CA GLU A 184 -18.50 -17.84 13.62
C GLU A 184 -17.71 -17.93 12.30
N ARG A 185 -18.43 -18.03 11.18
CA ARG A 185 -17.87 -18.05 9.82
C ARG A 185 -18.56 -17.00 8.96
N ASP A 186 -17.75 -16.19 8.30
CA ASP A 186 -18.16 -15.03 7.52
C ASP A 186 -17.37 -14.98 6.19
N ARG A 187 -17.50 -13.87 5.46
CA ARG A 187 -16.95 -13.74 4.10
C ARG A 187 -16.01 -12.55 4.04
N HIS A 188 -14.73 -12.78 3.82
CA HIS A 188 -13.72 -11.73 3.93
C HIS A 188 -12.71 -11.72 2.77
N ILE A 189 -12.42 -10.52 2.28
CA ILE A 189 -11.26 -10.24 1.43
C ILE A 189 -10.29 -9.35 2.19
N LEU A 190 -9.07 -9.83 2.39
CA LEU A 190 -7.98 -9.05 2.95
C LEU A 190 -7.01 -8.65 1.82
N LEU A 191 -6.81 -7.36 1.64
CA LEU A 191 -5.89 -6.81 0.64
C LEU A 191 -4.57 -6.40 1.29
N LEU A 192 -3.45 -6.70 0.63
CA LEU A 192 -2.13 -6.19 1.01
C LEU A 192 -1.78 -4.98 0.15
N GLY A 193 -2.10 -3.80 0.68
CA GLY A 193 -1.66 -2.52 0.16
C GLY A 193 -0.20 -2.22 0.51
N SER A 194 0.10 -0.95 0.69
CA SER A 194 1.38 -0.42 1.16
C SER A 194 1.20 1.06 1.45
N ILE A 195 2.07 1.64 2.29
CA ILE A 195 2.19 3.11 2.37
C ILE A 195 2.45 3.73 0.98
N ALA A 196 3.12 3.01 0.08
CA ALA A 196 3.39 3.42 -1.30
C ALA A 196 2.13 3.59 -2.17
N GLY A 197 0.96 3.17 -1.67
CA GLY A 197 -0.35 3.44 -2.27
C GLY A 197 -1.00 4.74 -1.81
N MET A 198 -0.34 5.48 -0.91
CA MET A 198 -0.79 6.76 -0.36
C MET A 198 0.24 7.86 -0.54
N ILE A 199 1.53 7.49 -0.49
CA ILE A 199 2.64 8.42 -0.63
C ILE A 199 3.52 7.98 -1.80
N PRO A 200 4.10 8.91 -2.57
CA PRO A 200 5.05 8.56 -3.61
C PRO A 200 6.35 8.04 -2.97
N LEU A 201 6.90 6.97 -3.51
CA LEU A 201 8.26 6.52 -3.24
C LEU A 201 9.10 6.75 -4.49
N THR A 202 10.19 7.50 -4.33
CA THR A 202 11.12 7.80 -5.43
C THR A 202 11.72 6.53 -6.01
N SER A 203 11.83 6.45 -7.34
CA SER A 203 12.44 5.31 -8.05
C SER A 203 11.74 3.97 -7.86
N GLN A 204 10.42 4.01 -7.63
CA GLN A 204 9.56 2.82 -7.50
C GLN A 204 8.25 2.98 -8.29
N ILE A 205 8.29 3.57 -9.48
CA ILE A 205 7.09 3.96 -10.26
C ILE A 205 6.09 2.80 -10.45
N PRO A 206 6.45 1.64 -11.06
CA PRO A 206 5.50 0.54 -11.26
C PRO A 206 4.91 0.02 -9.94
N TYR A 207 5.71 0.01 -8.87
CA TYR A 207 5.27 -0.41 -7.55
C TYR A 207 4.25 0.57 -6.95
N CYS A 208 4.56 1.87 -6.94
CA CYS A 208 3.63 2.92 -6.50
C CYS A 208 2.33 2.91 -7.29
N ILE A 209 2.38 2.80 -8.61
CA ILE A 209 1.19 2.68 -9.47
C ILE A 209 0.36 1.48 -9.04
N SER A 210 0.98 0.30 -8.90
CA SER A 210 0.27 -0.91 -8.53
C SER A 210 -0.41 -0.81 -7.16
N LYS A 211 0.26 -0.21 -6.15
CA LYS A 211 -0.27 -0.07 -4.79
C LYS A 211 -1.34 1.02 -4.68
N HIS A 212 -1.27 2.08 -5.48
CA HIS A 212 -2.38 3.03 -5.64
C HIS A 212 -3.58 2.36 -6.30
N GLY A 213 -3.35 1.48 -7.28
CA GLY A 213 -4.42 0.66 -7.88
C GLY A 213 -5.14 -0.23 -6.88
N VAL A 214 -4.39 -0.92 -6.00
CA VAL A 214 -4.96 -1.73 -4.91
C VAL A 214 -5.72 -0.87 -3.89
N MET A 215 -5.22 0.32 -3.56
CA MET A 215 -5.92 1.30 -2.72
C MET A 215 -7.26 1.73 -3.35
N GLY A 216 -7.28 2.02 -4.65
CA GLY A 216 -8.50 2.34 -5.40
C GLY A 216 -9.50 1.18 -5.36
N LEU A 217 -9.04 -0.05 -5.59
CA LEU A 217 -9.84 -1.26 -5.50
C LEU A 217 -10.51 -1.41 -4.12
N PHE A 218 -9.74 -1.22 -3.05
CA PHE A 218 -10.24 -1.25 -1.68
C PHE A 218 -11.34 -0.21 -1.45
N ARG A 219 -11.10 1.05 -1.82
CA ARG A 219 -12.04 2.17 -1.61
C ARG A 219 -13.39 1.94 -2.27
N THR A 220 -13.41 1.29 -3.42
CA THR A 220 -14.67 0.92 -4.08
C THR A 220 -15.30 -0.31 -3.44
N LEU A 221 -14.55 -1.42 -3.31
CA LEU A 221 -15.13 -2.69 -2.87
C LEU A 221 -15.59 -2.69 -1.43
N ARG A 222 -14.96 -1.91 -0.54
CA ARG A 222 -15.38 -1.80 0.86
C ARG A 222 -16.82 -1.30 1.01
N ASN A 223 -17.33 -0.56 0.02
CA ASN A 223 -18.68 -0.03 0.03
C ASN A 223 -19.68 -0.94 -0.71
N THR A 224 -19.25 -1.57 -1.81
CA THR A 224 -20.16 -2.34 -2.68
C THR A 224 -20.27 -3.80 -2.31
N ALA A 225 -19.16 -4.47 -1.95
CA ALA A 225 -19.15 -5.91 -1.69
C ALA A 225 -19.94 -6.33 -0.43
N PRO A 226 -19.96 -5.54 0.67
CA PRO A 226 -20.79 -5.88 1.82
C PRO A 226 -22.28 -5.86 1.51
N ILE A 227 -22.74 -4.87 0.75
CA ILE A 227 -24.16 -4.69 0.42
C ILE A 227 -24.61 -5.75 -0.60
N SER A 228 -23.87 -5.89 -1.69
CA SER A 228 -24.24 -6.77 -2.81
C SER A 228 -24.02 -8.26 -2.48
N LEU A 229 -22.92 -8.60 -1.83
CA LEU A 229 -22.46 -9.99 -1.68
C LEU A 229 -22.32 -10.44 -0.21
N GLY A 230 -22.47 -9.52 0.75
CA GLY A 230 -22.24 -9.82 2.16
C GLY A 230 -20.77 -10.07 2.48
N ILE A 231 -19.85 -9.55 1.67
CA ILE A 231 -18.40 -9.73 1.83
C ILE A 231 -17.81 -8.47 2.45
N ARG A 232 -17.13 -8.61 3.58
CA ARG A 232 -16.32 -7.50 4.12
C ARG A 232 -14.96 -7.46 3.44
N VAL A 233 -14.45 -6.26 3.25
CA VAL A 233 -13.13 -6.01 2.64
C VAL A 233 -12.32 -5.14 3.58
N ASN A 234 -11.11 -5.57 3.91
CA ASN A 234 -10.16 -4.79 4.71
C ASN A 234 -8.80 -4.74 4.01
N MET A 235 -7.94 -3.82 4.44
CA MET A 235 -6.63 -3.64 3.82
C MET A 235 -5.54 -3.31 4.83
N LEU A 236 -4.39 -3.96 4.69
CA LEU A 236 -3.16 -3.57 5.40
C LEU A 236 -2.32 -2.68 4.50
N CYS A 237 -1.72 -1.64 5.08
CA CYS A 237 -0.77 -0.74 4.43
C CYS A 237 0.57 -0.77 5.19
N PRO A 238 1.39 -1.81 5.05
CA PRO A 238 2.70 -1.84 5.70
C PRO A 238 3.59 -0.69 5.24
N TYR A 239 4.32 -0.11 6.20
CA TYR A 239 5.51 0.70 5.96
C TYR A 239 6.70 -0.20 5.59
N PHE A 240 7.92 0.34 5.53
CA PHE A 240 9.10 -0.49 5.29
C PHE A 240 9.26 -1.54 6.39
N VAL A 241 9.20 -2.81 6.01
CA VAL A 241 9.42 -3.98 6.88
C VAL A 241 10.54 -4.81 6.28
N ASP A 242 11.38 -5.41 7.13
CA ASP A 242 12.41 -6.34 6.68
C ASP A 242 11.77 -7.63 6.11
N THR A 243 11.59 -7.64 4.80
CA THR A 243 11.05 -8.76 4.02
C THR A 243 11.94 -9.01 2.80
N PRO A 244 11.85 -10.19 2.14
CA PRO A 244 12.66 -10.48 0.96
C PRO A 244 12.55 -9.46 -0.18
N ILE A 245 11.43 -8.72 -0.27
CA ILE A 245 11.20 -7.66 -1.27
C ILE A 245 12.25 -6.55 -1.19
N LEU A 246 12.77 -6.25 0.01
CA LEU A 246 13.75 -5.18 0.18
C LEU A 246 15.13 -5.55 -0.41
N GLY A 247 15.47 -6.85 -0.43
CA GLY A 247 16.78 -7.36 -0.89
C GLY A 247 17.98 -6.76 -0.13
N THR A 248 19.20 -7.22 -0.43
CA THR A 248 20.42 -6.68 0.20
C THR A 248 20.68 -5.21 -0.15
N PRO A 249 20.53 -4.76 -1.41
CA PRO A 249 20.75 -3.35 -1.75
C PRO A 249 19.73 -2.39 -1.11
N GLY A 250 18.47 -2.80 -0.99
CA GLY A 250 17.45 -1.97 -0.32
C GLY A 250 17.68 -1.88 1.18
N LYS A 251 18.17 -2.94 1.84
CA LYS A 251 18.55 -2.89 3.27
C LYS A 251 19.65 -1.86 3.54
N VAL A 252 20.62 -1.75 2.63
CA VAL A 252 21.69 -0.74 2.73
C VAL A 252 21.16 0.66 2.50
N PHE A 253 20.29 0.86 1.49
CA PHE A 253 19.67 2.16 1.22
C PHE A 253 18.79 2.64 2.39
N MET A 254 18.11 1.72 3.06
CA MET A 254 17.23 2.01 4.20
C MET A 254 17.97 2.08 5.54
N SER A 255 19.29 1.97 5.55
CA SER A 255 20.09 2.08 6.78
C SER A 255 19.88 3.45 7.44
N GLY A 256 19.43 3.44 8.70
CA GLY A 256 19.07 4.65 9.46
C GLY A 256 17.57 4.97 9.51
N VAL A 257 16.75 4.38 8.63
CA VAL A 257 15.29 4.52 8.66
C VAL A 257 14.68 3.50 9.63
N ALA A 258 13.76 3.94 10.49
CA ALA A 258 13.02 3.03 11.36
C ALA A 258 12.13 2.10 10.54
N LEU A 259 12.30 0.79 10.72
CA LEU A 259 11.47 -0.22 10.07
C LEU A 259 10.28 -0.59 10.97
N ALA A 260 9.15 -0.88 10.33
CA ALA A 260 8.02 -1.49 11.02
C ALA A 260 8.35 -2.96 11.32
N ASP A 261 7.91 -3.43 12.49
CA ASP A 261 8.02 -4.84 12.86
C ASP A 261 7.03 -5.68 12.03
N ILE A 262 7.52 -6.80 11.50
CA ILE A 262 6.68 -7.76 10.80
C ILE A 262 5.57 -8.28 11.71
N GLU A 263 5.82 -8.47 13.00
CA GLU A 263 4.82 -9.01 13.93
C GLU A 263 3.61 -8.08 14.06
N HIS A 264 3.80 -6.75 14.00
CA HIS A 264 2.65 -5.82 14.00
C HIS A 264 1.80 -5.95 12.73
N VAL A 265 2.41 -6.26 11.58
CA VAL A 265 1.67 -6.55 10.34
C VAL A 265 0.88 -7.84 10.50
N ILE A 266 1.49 -8.86 11.10
CA ILE A 266 0.85 -10.15 11.35
C ILE A 266 -0.29 -10.02 12.35
N ASP A 267 -0.14 -9.24 13.41
CA ASP A 267 -1.17 -9.00 14.42
C ASP A 267 -2.34 -8.19 13.83
N ALA A 268 -2.06 -7.13 13.07
CA ALA A 268 -3.10 -6.36 12.38
C ALA A 268 -3.90 -7.21 11.38
N GLY A 269 -3.20 -7.99 10.54
CA GLY A 269 -3.85 -8.89 9.60
C GLY A 269 -4.63 -9.99 10.29
N SER A 270 -4.08 -10.56 11.37
CA SER A 270 -4.77 -11.54 12.20
C SER A 270 -6.04 -10.96 12.80
N ARG A 271 -6.03 -9.72 13.30
CA ARG A 271 -7.24 -9.07 13.83
C ARG A 271 -8.30 -8.88 12.75
N PHE A 272 -7.91 -8.49 11.54
CA PHE A 272 -8.85 -8.41 10.42
C PHE A 272 -9.40 -9.76 10.02
N VAL A 273 -8.63 -10.83 10.05
CA VAL A 273 -9.17 -12.19 9.80
C VAL A 273 -10.07 -12.63 10.96
N ALA A 274 -9.74 -12.26 12.19
CA ALA A 274 -10.42 -12.71 13.40
C ALA A 274 -11.81 -12.14 13.59
N ASP A 275 -11.90 -10.82 13.45
CA ASP A 275 -13.00 -10.07 14.01
C ASP A 275 -13.97 -9.74 12.88
N PRO A 276 -15.11 -10.43 12.76
CA PRO A 276 -16.07 -10.19 11.68
C PRO A 276 -16.70 -8.79 11.77
N ARG A 277 -16.51 -8.08 12.90
CA ARG A 277 -16.91 -6.67 13.07
C ARG A 277 -15.97 -5.73 12.31
N CYS A 278 -14.76 -6.15 11.92
CA CYS A 278 -13.87 -5.36 11.08
C CYS A 278 -14.40 -5.30 9.64
N VAL A 279 -15.21 -4.30 9.34
CA VAL A 279 -15.79 -4.09 8.01
C VAL A 279 -15.31 -2.77 7.42
N GLY A 280 -14.71 -2.83 6.23
CA GLY A 280 -14.34 -1.66 5.43
C GLY A 280 -13.17 -0.85 5.97
N ARG A 281 -12.28 -1.48 6.75
CA ARG A 281 -11.17 -0.82 7.46
C ARG A 281 -9.85 -0.99 6.73
N SER A 282 -9.02 0.05 6.81
CA SER A 282 -7.63 0.03 6.38
C SER A 282 -6.73 0.51 7.50
N VAL A 283 -5.58 -0.13 7.69
CA VAL A 283 -4.58 0.32 8.68
C VAL A 283 -3.19 0.45 8.06
N ALA A 284 -2.46 1.49 8.43
CA ALA A 284 -1.04 1.65 8.19
C ALA A 284 -0.26 1.03 9.36
N ILE A 285 0.75 0.23 9.04
CA ILE A 285 1.62 -0.39 10.05
C ILE A 285 2.99 0.23 9.93
N ALA A 286 3.33 1.07 10.90
CA ALA A 286 4.54 1.89 10.93
C ALA A 286 5.43 1.52 12.13
N PRO A 287 6.66 2.02 12.22
CA PRO A 287 7.47 1.89 13.42
C PRO A 287 6.73 2.40 14.66
N LYS A 288 7.05 1.85 15.85
CA LYS A 288 6.46 2.33 17.11
C LYS A 288 6.81 3.81 17.31
N LEU A 289 5.78 4.63 17.44
CA LEU A 289 5.87 6.04 17.81
C LEU A 289 5.31 6.21 19.22
N ARG A 290 5.96 7.03 20.03
CA ARG A 290 5.49 7.46 21.34
C ARG A 290 4.55 8.64 21.14
N VAL A 291 3.28 8.43 21.38
CA VAL A 291 2.22 9.41 21.11
C VAL A 291 1.80 10.08 22.41
N ARG A 292 1.73 11.41 22.42
CA ARG A 292 1.15 12.23 23.50
C ARG A 292 -0.17 12.82 23.01
N SER A 293 -1.28 12.44 23.64
CA SER A 293 -2.62 13.01 23.39
C SER A 293 -3.07 13.88 24.57
N PRO A 294 -3.82 14.99 24.36
CA PRO A 294 -4.52 15.67 25.44
C PRO A 294 -5.64 14.77 25.98
N LEU A 295 -5.79 14.71 27.31
CA LEU A 295 -6.93 14.06 27.94
C LEU A 295 -8.13 15.02 27.97
N SER A 296 -9.19 14.63 27.28
CA SER A 296 -10.55 15.19 27.31
C SER A 296 -10.71 16.71 27.06
N GLY A 297 -11.35 17.04 25.93
CA GLY A 297 -11.98 18.35 25.71
C GLY A 297 -11.24 19.26 24.75
N GLY A 298 -11.67 19.24 23.48
CA GLY A 298 -11.52 20.34 22.51
C GLY A 298 -10.10 20.79 22.19
N GLY A 299 -9.42 20.09 21.29
CA GLY A 299 -8.20 20.58 20.65
C GLY A 299 -7.50 19.49 19.84
N ASP A 300 -7.52 19.63 18.52
CA ASP A 300 -6.86 18.74 17.56
C ASP A 300 -5.34 18.90 17.63
N GLY A 301 -4.68 18.03 18.40
CA GLY A 301 -3.22 18.00 18.47
C GLY A 301 -2.69 16.70 19.05
N ILE A 302 -2.12 15.86 18.20
CA ILE A 302 -1.37 14.67 18.60
C ILE A 302 0.11 14.96 18.37
N VAL A 303 0.95 14.83 19.41
CA VAL A 303 2.42 14.94 19.29
C VAL A 303 3.00 13.53 19.30
N ALA A 304 3.69 13.13 18.24
CA ALA A 304 4.36 11.84 18.13
C ALA A 304 5.89 12.02 18.17
N GLU A 305 6.55 11.30 19.08
CA GLU A 305 8.00 11.27 19.25
C GLU A 305 8.52 9.86 18.91
N ARG A 306 9.68 9.74 18.27
CA ARG A 306 10.33 8.43 18.09
C ARG A 306 10.83 7.92 19.45
N ILE A 307 10.73 6.61 19.71
CA ILE A 307 11.30 6.02 20.94
C ILE A 307 12.84 6.10 20.87
N PRO A 308 13.52 6.73 21.84
CA PRO A 308 14.99 6.80 21.86
C PRO A 308 15.62 5.40 21.91
N GLY A 309 16.69 5.17 21.14
CA GLY A 309 17.49 3.94 21.19
C GLY A 309 17.22 2.87 20.12
N MET A 310 16.34 3.13 19.14
CA MET A 310 16.09 2.23 18.00
C MET A 310 16.84 2.62 16.70
N GLY A 311 17.96 3.33 16.81
CA GLY A 311 18.84 3.70 15.70
C GLY A 311 20.28 3.23 15.98
N GLY A 312 20.94 2.67 14.97
CA GLY A 312 22.34 2.25 15.05
C GLY A 312 23.27 3.38 15.46
N SER A 313 24.41 3.01 16.05
CA SER A 313 25.45 3.89 16.60
C SER A 313 25.97 4.91 15.59
N SER A 314 25.44 6.12 15.60
CA SER A 314 26.09 7.29 15.02
C SER A 314 25.58 8.52 15.76
N GLY A 315 26.46 9.11 16.59
CA GLY A 315 26.17 10.18 17.54
C GLY A 315 25.71 11.49 16.89
N VAL A 316 24.45 11.55 16.49
CA VAL A 316 23.74 12.77 16.14
C VAL A 316 22.92 13.20 17.36
N PRO A 317 22.89 14.49 17.74
CA PRO A 317 22.19 14.96 18.94
C PRO A 317 20.69 14.67 18.91
N ASP A 318 20.13 14.26 20.05
CA ASP A 318 18.72 13.84 20.30
C ASP A 318 17.65 14.95 20.12
N ASP A 319 18.02 16.14 19.66
CA ASP A 319 17.15 17.33 19.67
C ASP A 319 16.44 17.65 18.33
N ALA A 320 16.56 16.78 17.33
CA ALA A 320 15.88 16.93 16.05
C ALA A 320 14.98 15.72 15.80
N ASP A 321 13.67 15.86 16.05
CA ASP A 321 12.56 15.16 15.37
C ASP A 321 11.25 15.29 16.21
N ILE A 322 10.70 16.51 16.26
CA ILE A 322 9.35 16.79 16.77
C ILE A 322 8.49 17.21 15.58
N TYR A 323 7.54 16.37 15.15
CA TYR A 323 6.48 16.80 14.24
C TYR A 323 5.32 17.36 15.07
N ASP A 324 5.32 18.67 15.31
CA ASP A 324 4.20 19.37 15.90
C ASP A 324 3.16 19.68 14.79
N LEU A 325 2.03 18.99 14.82
CA LEU A 325 0.92 19.20 13.88
C LEU A 325 -0.14 20.18 14.42
N THR A 326 0.14 20.94 15.48
CA THR A 326 -0.82 21.95 15.97
C THR A 326 -0.72 23.28 15.19
N PRO A 327 -1.85 23.88 14.75
CA PRO A 327 -1.90 25.30 14.48
C PRO A 327 -1.62 26.07 15.77
N ALA A 328 -0.67 27.00 15.72
CA ALA A 328 -0.18 27.72 16.88
C ALA A 328 -1.30 28.37 17.71
N GLY A 329 -1.40 27.97 18.99
CA GLY A 329 -2.01 28.79 20.04
C GLY A 329 -3.00 28.07 20.96
N ASN A 330 -2.51 27.46 22.05
CA ASN A 330 -3.17 27.62 23.36
C ASN A 330 -2.27 27.14 24.52
N PRO A 331 -1.96 27.98 25.53
CA PRO A 331 -1.20 27.58 26.71
C PRO A 331 -2.17 27.14 27.81
N GLY A 332 -2.49 25.85 27.86
CA GLY A 332 -3.28 25.27 28.96
C GLY A 332 -2.73 23.89 29.32
N GLY A 333 -2.19 23.76 30.54
CA GLY A 333 -1.64 22.50 31.05
C GLY A 333 -2.72 21.43 31.18
N VAL A 334 -2.84 20.57 30.17
CA VAL A 334 -3.64 19.34 30.21
C VAL A 334 -2.66 18.17 30.38
N GLN A 335 -2.88 17.32 31.40
CA GLN A 335 -2.10 16.08 31.56
C GLN A 335 -2.27 15.21 30.31
N ARG A 336 -1.14 14.76 29.74
CA ARG A 336 -1.09 14.02 28.47
C ARG A 336 -0.90 12.53 28.74
N GLU A 337 -1.71 11.67 28.14
CA GLU A 337 -1.51 10.23 28.18
C GLU A 337 -0.45 9.84 27.13
N VAL A 338 0.53 9.03 27.53
CA VAL A 338 1.63 8.57 26.68
C VAL A 338 1.38 7.12 26.29
N ARG A 339 1.25 6.83 24.99
CA ARG A 339 1.07 5.47 24.47
C ARG A 339 2.03 5.19 23.31
N ASP A 340 2.57 3.98 23.26
CA ASP A 340 3.39 3.52 22.13
C ASP A 340 2.47 2.86 21.08
N ILE A 341 2.42 3.39 19.86
CA ILE A 341 1.48 2.96 18.81
C ILE A 341 2.24 2.61 17.52
N ALA A 342 1.95 1.43 16.95
CA ALA A 342 2.51 0.96 15.67
C ALA A 342 1.47 0.81 14.55
N ILE A 343 0.20 0.61 14.90
CA ILE A 343 -0.90 0.38 13.95
C ILE A 343 -1.80 1.60 13.97
N TRP A 344 -1.95 2.22 12.81
CA TRP A 344 -2.68 3.46 12.61
C TRP A 344 -3.85 3.19 11.68
N GLU A 345 -5.06 3.50 12.12
CA GLU A 345 -6.22 3.42 11.23
C GLU A 345 -6.13 4.52 10.17
N VAL A 346 -6.22 4.12 8.91
CA VAL A 346 -6.20 5.03 7.77
C VAL A 346 -7.64 5.33 7.43
N TYR A 347 -8.05 6.58 7.61
CA TYR A 347 -9.34 7.04 7.16
C TYR A 347 -9.28 7.48 5.69
N VAL A 348 -10.39 7.33 4.98
CA VAL A 348 -10.47 7.78 3.58
C VAL A 348 -10.28 9.29 3.44
N HIS A 349 -10.62 10.07 4.47
CA HIS A 349 -10.35 11.52 4.51
C HIS A 349 -8.87 11.87 4.70
N ASP A 350 -8.04 10.99 5.28
CA ASP A 350 -6.60 11.25 5.44
C ASP A 350 -5.86 11.29 4.10
N ALA A 351 -6.42 10.64 3.07
CA ALA A 351 -5.88 10.70 1.72
C ALA A 351 -6.31 11.97 0.96
N ASP A 352 -7.44 12.58 1.33
CA ASP A 352 -7.89 13.84 0.73
C ASP A 352 -6.99 15.01 1.16
N GLU A 353 -6.42 14.97 2.37
CA GLU A 353 -5.42 15.94 2.83
C GLU A 353 -4.07 15.81 2.11
N MET A 354 -3.63 14.59 1.81
CA MET A 354 -2.47 14.31 0.93
C MET A 354 -2.70 14.84 -0.49
N GLU A 355 -3.91 14.71 -1.02
CA GLU A 355 -4.26 15.27 -2.32
C GLU A 355 -4.28 16.82 -2.30
N MET A 356 -4.65 17.44 -1.17
CA MET A 356 -4.55 18.89 -0.99
C MET A 356 -3.10 19.39 -0.92
N PHE A 357 -2.21 18.70 -0.21
CA PHE A 357 -0.78 19.01 -0.21
C PHE A 357 -0.15 18.80 -1.59
N GLY A 358 -0.49 17.69 -2.25
CA GLY A 358 -0.10 17.39 -3.63
C GLY A 358 -0.56 18.48 -4.60
N ARG A 359 -1.81 18.92 -4.53
CA ARG A 359 -2.34 20.05 -5.32
C ARG A 359 -1.63 21.37 -5.01
N ARG A 360 -1.30 21.64 -3.74
CA ARG A 360 -0.56 22.86 -3.34
C ARG A 360 0.87 22.85 -3.89
N MET A 361 1.58 21.72 -3.79
CA MET A 361 2.93 21.57 -4.33
C MET A 361 2.95 21.56 -5.86
N VAL A 362 2.00 20.91 -6.51
CA VAL A 362 1.84 20.94 -7.97
C VAL A 362 1.48 22.35 -8.45
N ASN A 363 0.64 23.10 -7.73
CA ASN A 363 0.35 24.50 -8.05
C ASN A 363 1.59 25.41 -7.87
N ILE A 364 2.40 25.19 -6.84
CA ILE A 364 3.67 25.91 -6.62
C ILE A 364 4.67 25.57 -7.74
N LEU A 365 4.79 24.29 -8.10
CA LEU A 365 5.66 23.84 -9.19
C LEU A 365 5.20 24.43 -10.53
N LEU A 366 3.90 24.34 -10.87
CA LEU A 366 3.33 24.91 -12.10
C LEU A 366 3.46 26.45 -12.16
N ALA A 367 3.30 27.14 -11.03
CA ALA A 367 3.54 28.58 -10.92
C ALA A 367 5.02 28.92 -11.16
N THR A 368 5.94 28.12 -10.60
CA THR A 368 7.39 28.28 -10.80
C THR A 368 7.79 28.02 -12.26
N THR A 369 7.17 27.03 -12.92
CA THR A 369 7.39 26.74 -14.35
C THR A 369 6.82 27.84 -15.24
N ARG A 370 5.67 28.45 -14.89
CA ARG A 370 5.14 29.62 -15.59
C ARG A 370 6.03 30.85 -15.42
N ILE A 371 6.52 31.11 -14.21
CA ILE A 371 7.46 32.21 -13.93
C ILE A 371 8.75 32.01 -14.72
N ARG A 372 9.30 30.78 -14.77
CA ARG A 372 10.46 30.46 -15.60
C ARG A 372 10.19 30.67 -17.10
N GLY A 373 9.00 30.31 -17.59
CA GLY A 373 8.59 30.59 -18.97
C GLY A 373 8.52 32.08 -19.28
N TRP A 374 7.99 32.89 -18.37
CA TRP A 374 7.93 34.35 -18.52
C TRP A 374 9.31 35.02 -18.44
N VAL A 375 10.19 34.52 -17.56
CA VAL A 375 11.58 35.00 -17.48
C VAL A 375 12.34 34.69 -18.77
N MET A 376 12.19 33.49 -19.34
CA MET A 376 12.80 33.14 -20.62
C MET A 376 12.23 33.99 -21.78
N PHE A 377 10.91 34.23 -21.80
CA PHE A 377 10.28 35.13 -22.78
C PHE A 377 10.82 36.56 -22.69
N VAL A 378 11.00 37.11 -21.48
CA VAL A 378 11.57 38.46 -21.29
C VAL A 378 13.04 38.49 -21.67
N VAL A 379 13.81 37.45 -21.34
CA VAL A 379 15.20 37.32 -21.79
C VAL A 379 15.26 37.32 -23.31
N ASP A 380 14.48 36.48 -23.99
CA ASP A 380 14.41 36.40 -25.46
C ASP A 380 14.00 37.73 -26.10
N LEU A 381 13.08 38.46 -25.47
CA LEU A 381 12.67 39.80 -25.92
C LEU A 381 13.81 40.81 -25.81
N MET A 382 14.63 40.71 -24.75
CA MET A 382 15.80 41.57 -24.55
C MET A 382 16.97 41.19 -25.46
N THR A 383 17.23 39.91 -25.72
CA THR A 383 18.22 39.47 -26.72
C THR A 383 17.81 39.91 -28.12
N GLY A 384 16.53 39.75 -28.48
CA GLY A 384 16.00 40.22 -29.77
C GLY A 384 16.08 41.74 -29.94
N PHE A 385 15.84 42.52 -28.88
CA PHE A 385 16.04 43.97 -28.90
C PHE A 385 17.52 44.35 -29.03
N GLY A 386 18.43 43.61 -28.40
CA GLY A 386 19.87 43.77 -28.55
C GLY A 386 20.36 43.54 -29.98
N GLU A 387 19.85 42.50 -30.65
CA GLU A 387 20.16 42.23 -32.06
C GLU A 387 19.63 43.33 -33.00
N ILE A 388 18.44 43.88 -32.72
CA ILE A 388 17.86 45.00 -33.47
C ILE A 388 18.70 46.27 -33.29
N LEU A 389 19.12 46.58 -32.06
CA LEU A 389 19.99 47.73 -31.76
C LEU A 389 21.37 47.59 -32.41
N THR A 390 21.91 46.37 -32.46
CA THR A 390 23.20 46.10 -33.13
C THR A 390 23.09 46.24 -34.65
N LYS A 391 21.95 45.86 -35.26
CA LYS A 391 21.63 46.14 -36.67
C LYS A 391 21.44 47.64 -36.95
N MET A 392 20.86 48.39 -36.02
CA MET A 392 20.67 49.84 -36.17
C MET A 392 21.96 50.65 -35.99
N CYS A 393 22.91 50.17 -35.18
CA CYS A 393 24.22 50.81 -35.02
C CYS A 393 25.30 50.31 -36.01
N GLY A 394 25.02 49.25 -36.78
CA GLY A 394 25.96 48.63 -37.73
C GLY A 394 25.90 49.15 -39.17
N ASP A 395 24.99 50.07 -39.50
CA ASP A 395 24.73 50.49 -40.89
C ASP A 395 25.05 51.96 -41.18
N ASP A 396 26.01 52.54 -40.44
CA ASP A 396 26.66 53.80 -40.81
C ASP A 396 27.98 53.53 -41.55
N GLY A 397 27.87 53.27 -42.85
CA GLY A 397 28.97 53.61 -43.77
C GLY A 397 29.26 52.65 -44.91
N LYS A 398 28.52 52.81 -46.02
CA LYS A 398 28.98 52.84 -47.44
C LYS A 398 27.73 52.70 -48.33
N GLY A 399 27.26 53.68 -49.09
CA GLY A 399 28.02 54.61 -49.90
C GLY A 399 27.77 54.32 -51.39
N LYS A 400 26.72 54.94 -51.94
CA LYS A 400 26.53 55.34 -53.35
C LYS A 400 26.52 54.26 -54.45
N GLY A 401 25.38 54.20 -55.15
CA GLY A 401 25.38 54.64 -56.56
C GLY A 401 24.81 53.69 -57.62
N LYS A 402 23.73 54.18 -58.25
CA LYS A 402 23.39 54.11 -59.69
C LYS A 402 22.81 52.83 -60.32
N LYS A 403 21.56 53.04 -60.80
CA LYS A 403 21.02 52.84 -62.17
C LYS A 403 20.80 51.41 -62.71
N LYS A 404 19.53 51.23 -63.16
CA LYS A 404 19.01 50.54 -64.38
C LYS A 404 19.38 49.05 -64.50
N GLU A 405 18.52 48.16 -64.97
CA GLU A 405 17.72 48.18 -66.20
C GLU A 405 16.80 46.94 -66.25
N CYS A 406 15.72 47.05 -67.03
CA CYS A 406 14.81 46.01 -67.58
C CYS A 406 13.95 45.15 -66.64
#